data_AF-A0A419X5A3-F1
#
_entry.id   AF-A0A419X5A3-F1
#
_cell.length_a   1.000
_cell.length_b   1.000
_cell.length_c   1.000
_cell.angle_alpha   90.00
_cell.angle_beta   90.00
_cell.angle_gamma   90.00
#
_symmetry.space_group_name_H-M   'P 1'
#
loop_
_entity.id
_entity.type
_entity.pdbx_description
1 polymer ?
#
loop_
_entity_poly.entity_id
_entity_poly.type
_entity_poly.pdbx_seq_one_letter_code
_entity_poly.pdbx_strand_id
1 'polypeptide(L)'
;MSNKALPLSFITMDRYGLVMEITLTVRDPDPAFQAKLLALLAEHAPAVTLVPDDRWTTERARAYYDRLPPRAAQILLALVRNGGHIPADDVRVAGGSLRGATGAFSRILREGAHANPPRWPAALPNPVHPIHVGGSLVRFDLGTAGPNDCFPVFKEALAKVARNDGSNPTSL
;
A
#
# COMPACT_ATOMS: atom_id res chain seq x y z
N MET A 1 32.44 -5.46 4.18
CA MET A 1 31.79 -4.12 4.18
C MET A 1 30.43 -4.28 3.53
N SER A 2 29.35 -4.11 4.30
CA SER A 2 27.97 -4.35 3.83
C SER A 2 27.50 -3.24 2.88
N ASN A 3 27.18 -3.61 1.65
CA ASN A 3 26.47 -2.76 0.68
C ASN A 3 25.03 -2.55 1.13
N LYS A 4 24.67 -1.31 1.48
CA LYS A 4 23.27 -0.89 1.65
C LYS A 4 22.73 -0.43 0.29
N ALA A 5 21.86 -1.23 -0.31
CA ALA A 5 21.08 -0.84 -1.48
C ALA A 5 20.15 0.34 -1.12
N LEU A 6 20.18 1.41 -1.92
CA LEU A 6 19.20 2.49 -1.86
C LEU A 6 17.91 2.06 -2.60
N PRO A 7 16.72 2.49 -2.16
CA PRO A 7 15.46 1.91 -2.64
C PRO A 7 15.00 2.55 -3.99
N LEU A 8 14.30 1.75 -4.82
CA LEU A 8 13.78 2.00 -6.18
C LEU A 8 12.52 2.90 -6.27
N SER A 9 12.64 4.11 -6.82
CA SER A 9 11.47 4.98 -7.02
C SER A 9 10.87 4.85 -8.44
N PHE A 10 9.57 4.51 -8.49
CA PHE A 10 8.75 4.43 -9.71
C PHE A 10 8.00 5.72 -9.99
N ILE A 11 7.93 6.13 -11.25
CA ILE A 11 7.19 7.27 -11.75
C ILE A 11 6.66 6.86 -13.24
N THR A 12 5.40 7.06 -13.66
CA THR A 12 4.70 6.60 -14.94
C THR A 12 4.05 7.66 -15.90
N MET A 13 4.38 7.77 -17.19
CA MET A 13 3.86 8.85 -18.08
C MET A 13 2.53 8.51 -18.80
N ASP A 14 1.46 9.30 -18.63
CA ASP A 14 0.25 9.29 -19.50
C ASP A 14 0.03 10.67 -20.15
N ARG A 15 -0.23 10.68 -21.47
CA ARG A 15 -0.45 11.89 -22.26
C ARG A 15 -1.94 12.15 -22.30
N TYR A 16 -2.43 13.15 -21.56
CA TYR A 16 -3.50 14.12 -21.88
C TYR A 16 -3.96 14.79 -20.56
N GLY A 17 -3.21 15.80 -20.08
CA GLY A 17 -3.44 16.50 -18.80
C GLY A 17 -2.21 16.36 -17.89
N LEU A 18 -1.33 17.36 -17.94
CA LEU A 18 0.13 17.32 -17.78
C LEU A 18 0.67 16.86 -16.40
N VAL A 19 0.33 15.66 -15.96
CA VAL A 19 1.07 14.98 -14.88
C VAL A 19 1.98 13.95 -15.53
N MET A 20 3.28 14.14 -15.35
CA MET A 20 4.31 13.27 -15.87
C MET A 20 4.92 12.52 -14.70
N GLU A 21 4.76 11.20 -14.69
CA GLU A 21 5.39 10.35 -13.68
C GLU A 21 6.56 9.61 -14.45
N ILE A 22 7.85 9.69 -14.07
CA ILE A 22 9.08 8.99 -14.63
C ILE A 22 9.95 8.04 -13.70
N THR A 23 9.88 6.70 -13.76
CA THR A 23 10.53 5.75 -12.83
C THR A 23 12.04 5.82 -13.02
N LEU A 24 12.79 6.33 -12.04
CA LEU A 24 14.23 6.42 -12.14
C LEU A 24 14.91 5.50 -11.13
N THR A 25 15.53 4.45 -11.67
CA THR A 25 16.42 3.56 -10.91
C THR A 25 17.84 3.77 -11.39
N VAL A 26 18.72 4.22 -10.49
CA VAL A 26 20.14 4.43 -10.80
C VAL A 26 20.95 3.40 -10.02
N ARG A 27 21.68 2.55 -10.74
CA ARG A 27 22.55 1.52 -10.16
C ARG A 27 23.96 2.09 -10.05
N ASP A 28 24.56 1.92 -8.88
CA ASP A 28 25.91 2.40 -8.55
C ASP A 28 26.13 3.89 -8.93
N PRO A 29 25.26 4.83 -8.49
CA PRO A 29 25.47 6.24 -8.77
C PRO A 29 26.76 6.71 -8.10
N ASP A 30 27.60 7.40 -8.86
CA ASP A 30 28.68 8.17 -8.23
C ASP A 30 28.09 9.39 -7.47
N PRO A 31 28.82 9.94 -6.48
CA PRO A 31 28.32 11.07 -5.68
C PRO A 31 27.99 12.33 -6.52
N ALA A 32 28.69 12.55 -7.63
CA ALA A 32 28.46 13.71 -8.49
C ALA A 32 27.15 13.55 -9.29
N PHE A 33 26.83 12.34 -9.74
CA PHE A 33 25.55 12.01 -10.36
C PHE A 33 24.41 12.24 -9.37
N GLN A 34 24.52 11.72 -8.14
CA GLN A 34 23.48 11.89 -7.12
C GLN A 34 23.23 13.37 -6.80
N ALA A 35 24.30 14.16 -6.66
CA ALA A 35 24.19 15.59 -6.41
C ALA A 35 23.47 16.33 -7.55
N LYS A 36 23.77 15.99 -8.82
CA LYS A 36 23.12 16.58 -10.00
C LYS A 36 21.64 16.22 -10.09
N LEU A 37 21.30 14.95 -9.83
CA LEU A 37 19.91 14.50 -9.83
C LEU A 37 19.11 15.20 -8.74
N LEU A 38 19.64 15.28 -7.51
CA LEU A 38 18.98 15.98 -6.42
C LEU A 38 18.84 17.48 -6.69
N ALA A 39 19.84 18.12 -7.29
CA ALA A 39 19.76 19.53 -7.69
C ALA A 39 18.65 19.75 -8.73
N LEU A 40 18.54 18.88 -9.73
CA LEU A 40 17.49 18.93 -10.75
C LEU A 40 16.09 18.76 -10.14
N LEU A 41 15.93 17.81 -9.21
CA LEU A 41 14.66 17.58 -8.52
C LEU A 41 14.31 18.77 -7.61
N ALA A 42 15.30 19.39 -6.97
CA ALA A 42 15.12 20.58 -6.14
C ALA A 42 14.72 21.82 -6.95
N GLU A 43 15.32 22.01 -8.13
CA GLU A 43 14.98 23.09 -9.07
C GLU A 43 13.50 23.06 -9.48
N HIS A 44 12.92 21.87 -9.54
CA HIS A 44 11.52 21.65 -9.89
C HIS A 44 10.68 21.15 -8.71
N ALA A 45 11.11 21.36 -7.46
CA ALA A 45 10.42 20.86 -6.27
C ALA A 45 8.91 21.18 -6.20
N PRO A 46 8.41 22.35 -6.66
CA PRO A 46 6.96 22.61 -6.71
C PRO A 46 6.19 21.75 -7.72
N ALA A 47 6.89 21.21 -8.72
CA ALA A 47 6.34 20.41 -9.82
C ALA A 47 6.71 18.92 -9.73
N VAL A 48 7.60 18.54 -8.81
CA VAL A 48 8.11 17.18 -8.64
C VAL A 48 7.68 16.63 -7.30
N THR A 49 6.79 15.65 -7.32
CA THR A 49 6.44 14.88 -6.13
C THR A 49 7.32 13.65 -6.04
N LEU A 50 8.20 13.62 -5.05
CA LEU A 50 8.94 12.41 -4.69
C LEU A 50 8.05 11.57 -3.77
N VAL A 51 7.73 10.35 -4.20
CA VAL A 51 7.08 9.35 -3.35
C VAL A 51 8.17 8.41 -2.84
N PRO A 52 8.54 8.49 -1.55
CA PRO A 52 9.50 7.55 -1.00
C PRO A 52 9.00 6.11 -1.12
N ASP A 53 9.95 5.19 -1.22
CA ASP A 53 9.69 3.77 -1.41
C ASP A 53 8.93 3.10 -0.27
N ASP A 54 8.98 3.71 0.92
CA ASP A 54 8.25 3.27 2.11
C ASP A 54 6.79 3.78 2.16
N ARG A 55 6.31 4.43 1.11
CA ARG A 55 4.96 5.03 1.06
C ARG A 55 3.99 4.32 0.13
N TRP A 56 2.78 4.16 0.64
CA TRP A 56 1.63 3.78 -0.17
C TRP A 56 1.18 4.95 -1.04
N THR A 57 0.90 4.66 -2.31
CA THR A 57 0.11 5.52 -3.20
C THR A 57 -1.23 4.86 -3.48
N THR A 58 -2.18 5.60 -4.04
CA THR A 58 -3.51 5.08 -4.36
C THR A 58 -3.43 3.96 -5.39
N GLU A 59 -2.52 4.08 -6.37
CA GLU A 59 -2.24 3.07 -7.39
C GLU A 59 -1.66 1.80 -6.76
N ARG A 60 -0.65 1.93 -5.88
CA ARG A 60 -0.06 0.80 -5.16
C ARG A 60 -1.12 0.12 -4.29
N ALA A 61 -1.92 0.88 -3.55
CA ALA A 61 -2.97 0.36 -2.68
C ALA A 61 -4.04 -0.40 -3.46
N ARG A 62 -4.46 0.13 -4.63
CA ARG A 62 -5.41 -0.57 -5.51
C ARG A 62 -4.80 -1.85 -6.09
N ALA A 63 -3.59 -1.77 -6.63
CA ALA A 63 -2.89 -2.93 -7.19
C ALA A 63 -2.61 -4.02 -6.14
N TYR A 64 -2.40 -3.62 -4.88
CA TYR A 64 -2.29 -4.53 -3.74
C TYR A 64 -3.62 -5.20 -3.43
N TYR A 65 -4.71 -4.42 -3.33
CA TYR A 65 -6.06 -4.92 -3.08
C TYR A 65 -6.50 -5.96 -4.12
N ASP A 66 -6.31 -5.67 -5.41
CA ASP A 66 -6.74 -6.56 -6.51
C ASP A 66 -6.03 -7.93 -6.50
N ARG A 67 -4.94 -8.08 -5.72
CA ARG A 67 -4.17 -9.33 -5.59
C ARG A 67 -4.46 -10.10 -4.31
N LEU A 68 -5.20 -9.51 -3.38
CA LEU A 68 -5.51 -10.18 -2.14
C LEU A 68 -6.44 -11.37 -2.42
N PRO A 69 -6.23 -12.52 -1.75
CA PRO A 69 -7.24 -13.56 -1.71
C PRO A 69 -8.58 -12.99 -1.23
N PRO A 70 -9.73 -13.52 -1.68
CA PRO A 70 -11.05 -12.92 -1.44
C PRO A 70 -11.29 -12.55 0.03
N ARG A 71 -10.87 -13.43 0.95
CA ARG A 71 -11.04 -13.19 2.38
C ARG A 71 -10.21 -12.02 2.92
N ALA A 72 -8.97 -11.87 2.48
CA ALA A 72 -8.12 -10.76 2.88
C ALA A 72 -8.59 -9.44 2.24
N ALA A 73 -9.10 -9.49 1.00
CA ALA A 73 -9.73 -8.36 0.33
C ALA A 73 -10.97 -7.85 1.12
N GLN A 74 -11.84 -8.77 1.56
CA GLN A 74 -13.01 -8.43 2.39
C GLN A 74 -12.61 -7.75 3.70
N ILE A 75 -11.57 -8.26 4.38
CA ILE A 75 -11.07 -7.65 5.62
C ILE A 75 -10.55 -6.24 5.35
N LEU A 76 -9.78 -6.04 4.28
CA LEU A 76 -9.26 -4.72 3.93
C LEU A 76 -10.38 -3.72 3.58
N LEU A 77 -11.43 -4.15 2.87
CA LEU A 77 -12.61 -3.30 2.63
C LEU A 77 -13.35 -2.97 3.92
N ALA A 78 -13.50 -3.94 4.83
CA ALA A 78 -14.14 -3.72 6.11
C ALA A 78 -13.35 -2.73 6.97
N LEU A 79 -12.02 -2.81 6.96
CA LEU A 79 -11.13 -1.82 7.58
C LEU A 79 -11.36 -0.42 7.00
N VAL A 80 -11.37 -0.28 5.67
CA VAL A 80 -11.61 1.02 5.02
C VAL A 80 -12.99 1.60 5.39
N ARG A 81 -14.03 0.76 5.46
CA ARG A 81 -15.38 1.18 5.84
C ARG A 81 -15.49 1.60 7.30
N ASN A 82 -14.78 0.93 8.21
CA ASN A 82 -14.82 1.19 9.65
C ASN A 82 -13.72 2.17 10.11
N GLY A 83 -13.27 3.06 9.24
CA GLY A 83 -12.33 4.12 9.63
C GLY A 83 -10.92 3.62 9.96
N GLY A 84 -10.53 2.45 9.46
CA GLY A 84 -9.19 1.89 9.63
C GLY A 84 -9.07 0.86 10.75
N HIS A 85 -10.17 0.51 11.43
CA HIS A 85 -10.16 -0.40 12.58
C HIS A 85 -11.30 -1.40 12.50
N ILE A 86 -11.05 -2.68 12.80
CA ILE A 86 -12.12 -3.68 12.92
C ILE A 86 -11.82 -4.71 14.03
N PRO A 87 -12.75 -4.95 14.97
CA PRO A 87 -12.64 -6.02 15.94
C PRO A 87 -12.49 -7.40 15.28
N ALA A 88 -11.66 -8.26 15.87
CA ALA A 88 -11.44 -9.60 15.33
C ALA A 88 -12.71 -10.45 15.33
N ASP A 89 -13.63 -10.21 16.27
CA ASP A 89 -14.91 -10.92 16.33
C ASP A 89 -15.82 -10.57 15.16
N ASP A 90 -15.91 -9.29 14.79
CA ASP A 90 -16.66 -8.84 13.61
C ASP A 90 -16.10 -9.48 12.33
N VAL A 91 -14.78 -9.67 12.28
CA VAL A 91 -14.17 -10.42 11.17
C VAL A 91 -14.58 -11.90 11.24
N ARG A 92 -14.46 -12.58 12.39
CA ARG A 92 -14.78 -14.03 12.53
C ARG A 92 -16.21 -14.36 12.11
N VAL A 93 -17.19 -13.54 12.50
CA VAL A 93 -18.61 -13.71 12.17
C VAL A 93 -18.84 -13.77 10.66
N ALA A 94 -18.03 -13.05 9.88
CA ALA A 94 -18.15 -12.98 8.43
C ALA A 94 -17.46 -14.13 7.65
N GLY A 95 -16.88 -15.15 8.30
CA GLY A 95 -16.28 -16.27 7.53
C GLY A 95 -15.20 -17.13 8.18
N GLY A 96 -15.30 -17.46 9.47
CA GLY A 96 -14.48 -18.54 10.07
C GLY A 96 -13.04 -18.13 10.42
N SER A 97 -12.10 -19.09 10.35
CA SER A 97 -10.73 -18.97 10.90
C SER A 97 -9.91 -17.82 10.28
N LEU A 98 -9.35 -16.97 11.13
CA LEU A 98 -8.53 -15.81 10.73
C LEU A 98 -7.06 -16.15 10.41
N ARG A 99 -6.61 -17.36 10.76
CA ARG A 99 -5.17 -17.72 10.74
C ARG A 99 -4.55 -17.60 9.35
N GLY A 100 -5.31 -17.90 8.29
CA GLY A 100 -4.85 -17.80 6.90
C GLY A 100 -4.96 -16.39 6.30
N ALA A 101 -5.90 -15.57 6.77
CA ALA A 101 -6.14 -14.24 6.22
C ALA A 101 -5.04 -13.26 6.64
N THR A 102 -4.59 -13.33 7.90
CA THR A 102 -3.50 -12.47 8.42
C THR A 102 -2.18 -12.70 7.67
N GLY A 103 -1.85 -13.95 7.36
CA GLY A 103 -0.63 -14.28 6.59
C GLY A 103 -0.68 -13.82 5.13
N ALA A 104 -1.88 -13.68 4.55
CA ALA A 104 -2.04 -13.26 3.17
C ALA A 104 -1.54 -11.84 2.91
N PHE A 105 -1.75 -10.91 3.86
CA PHE A 105 -1.31 -9.52 3.70
C PHE A 105 0.20 -9.41 3.52
N SER A 106 0.97 -10.03 4.42
CA SER A 106 2.44 -10.08 4.34
C SER A 106 2.91 -10.87 3.12
N ARG A 107 2.24 -11.98 2.79
CA ARG A 107 2.61 -12.82 1.65
C ARG A 107 2.49 -12.07 0.33
N ILE A 108 1.34 -11.43 0.07
CA ILE A 108 1.10 -10.69 -1.18
C ILE A 108 2.08 -9.53 -1.30
N LEU A 109 2.32 -8.78 -0.20
CA LEU A 109 3.30 -7.70 -0.17
C LEU A 109 4.69 -8.20 -0.59
N ARG A 110 5.15 -9.31 -0.01
CA ARG A 110 6.43 -9.92 -0.34
C ARG A 110 6.47 -10.41 -1.79
N GLU A 111 5.43 -11.08 -2.27
CA GLU A 111 5.35 -11.57 -3.66
C GLU A 111 5.42 -10.44 -4.68
N GLY A 112 4.73 -9.31 -4.44
CA GLY A 112 4.81 -8.16 -5.33
C GLY A 112 6.17 -7.47 -5.34
N ALA A 113 6.88 -7.46 -4.22
CA ALA A 113 8.24 -6.93 -4.12
C ALA A 113 9.28 -7.82 -4.85
N HIS A 114 9.05 -9.14 -4.91
CA HIS A 114 9.93 -10.10 -5.59
C HIS A 114 9.49 -10.45 -7.03
N ALA A 115 8.40 -9.87 -7.52
CA ALA A 115 7.98 -10.06 -8.91
C ALA A 115 9.04 -9.52 -9.88
N ASN A 116 9.01 -9.97 -11.14
CA ASN A 116 9.89 -9.46 -12.19
C ASN A 116 9.07 -8.95 -13.40
N PRO A 117 8.96 -7.62 -13.62
CA PRO A 117 9.49 -6.55 -12.76
C PRO A 117 8.74 -6.46 -11.41
N PRO A 118 9.36 -5.87 -10.35
CA PRO A 118 8.69 -5.65 -9.08
C PRO A 118 7.47 -4.75 -9.24
N ARG A 119 6.41 -5.06 -8.49
CA ARG A 119 5.15 -4.31 -8.54
C ARG A 119 5.15 -3.10 -7.61
N TRP A 120 5.99 -3.14 -6.59
CA TRP A 120 6.21 -2.08 -5.63
C TRP A 120 7.58 -2.25 -4.96
N PRO A 121 8.10 -1.21 -4.30
CA PRO A 121 9.35 -1.28 -3.57
C PRO A 121 9.34 -2.28 -2.42
N ALA A 122 10.51 -2.87 -2.13
CA ALA A 122 10.67 -3.80 -1.00
C ALA A 122 10.53 -3.14 0.37
N ALA A 123 10.71 -1.82 0.46
CA ALA A 123 10.60 -1.05 1.70
C ALA A 123 9.14 -0.72 2.10
N LEU A 124 8.17 -1.06 1.25
CA LEU A 124 6.77 -0.74 1.48
C LEU A 124 6.23 -1.50 2.72
N PRO A 125 5.68 -0.81 3.74
CA PRO A 125 5.23 -1.46 4.97
C PRO A 125 3.94 -2.25 4.74
N ASN A 126 3.74 -3.32 5.52
CA ASN A 126 2.46 -4.03 5.54
C ASN A 126 1.36 -3.07 6.03
N PRO A 127 0.30 -2.84 5.25
CA PRO A 127 -0.72 -1.88 5.59
C PRO A 127 -1.68 -2.40 6.66
N VAL A 128 -1.79 -3.72 6.87
CA VAL A 128 -2.75 -4.31 7.82
C VAL A 128 -2.01 -4.95 9.00
N HIS A 129 -2.32 -4.47 10.20
CA HIS A 129 -1.68 -4.86 11.44
C HIS A 129 -2.64 -5.65 12.34
N PRO A 130 -2.38 -6.94 12.62
CA PRO A 130 -3.13 -7.70 13.60
C PRO A 130 -2.69 -7.33 15.03
N ILE A 131 -3.62 -6.82 15.84
CA ILE A 131 -3.36 -6.42 17.22
C ILE A 131 -3.71 -7.58 18.17
N HIS A 132 -2.74 -7.94 19.01
CA HIS A 132 -2.89 -9.02 19.98
C HIS A 132 -2.84 -8.48 21.42
N VAL A 133 -3.74 -8.97 22.27
CA VAL A 133 -3.74 -8.70 23.72
C VAL A 133 -3.76 -10.06 24.42
N GLY A 134 -2.78 -10.30 25.31
CA GLY A 134 -2.66 -11.59 26.00
C GLY A 134 -2.53 -12.79 25.05
N GLY A 135 -1.88 -12.62 23.89
CA GLY A 135 -1.73 -13.66 22.86
C GLY A 135 -2.96 -13.90 21.98
N SER A 136 -4.09 -13.23 22.27
CA SER A 136 -5.31 -13.33 21.49
C SER A 136 -5.42 -12.18 20.49
N LEU A 137 -5.75 -12.51 19.23
CA LEU A 137 -6.05 -11.50 18.21
C LEU A 137 -7.36 -10.79 18.56
N VAL A 138 -7.27 -9.48 18.84
CA VAL A 138 -8.40 -8.66 19.29
C VAL A 138 -8.94 -7.74 18.20
N ARG A 139 -8.09 -7.24 17.29
CA ARG A 139 -8.53 -6.39 16.17
C ARG A 139 -7.50 -6.36 15.04
N PHE A 140 -7.90 -5.78 13.92
CA PHE A 140 -7.00 -5.35 12.86
C PHE A 140 -7.03 -3.83 12.75
N ASP A 141 -5.86 -3.25 12.48
CA ASP A 141 -5.68 -1.83 12.16
C ASP A 141 -5.12 -1.69 10.74
N LEU A 142 -5.57 -0.66 10.02
CA LEU A 142 -5.05 -0.27 8.71
C LEU A 142 -4.19 0.98 8.87
N GLY A 143 -2.91 0.86 8.53
CA GLY A 143 -1.91 1.90 8.73
C GLY A 143 -1.41 1.98 10.16
N THR A 144 -0.45 2.88 10.38
CA THR A 144 0.09 3.22 11.70
C THR A 144 -0.25 4.67 12.01
N ALA A 145 -0.72 4.97 13.22
CA ALA A 145 -0.87 6.35 13.66
C ALA A 145 0.44 7.14 13.46
N GLY A 146 0.35 8.30 12.79
CA GLY A 146 1.51 9.17 12.54
C GLY A 146 1.76 9.44 11.04
N PRO A 147 2.93 9.97 10.68
CA PRO A 147 3.21 10.44 9.32
C PRO A 147 3.20 9.31 8.27
N ASN A 148 3.22 8.05 8.69
CA ASN A 148 3.21 6.86 7.83
C ASN A 148 1.83 6.21 7.73
N ASP A 149 0.79 6.90 8.18
CA ASP A 149 -0.57 6.42 8.06
C ASP A 149 -0.97 6.26 6.59
N CYS A 150 -1.26 5.02 6.20
CA CYS A 150 -1.70 4.69 4.85
C CYS A 150 -3.23 4.63 4.74
N PHE A 151 -3.98 4.80 5.83
CA PHE A 151 -5.45 4.77 5.80
C PHE A 151 -6.05 5.74 4.77
N PRO A 152 -5.66 7.04 4.70
CA PRO A 152 -6.23 7.96 3.72
C PRO A 152 -6.05 7.47 2.27
N VAL A 153 -4.87 6.91 1.98
CA VAL A 153 -4.52 6.38 0.66
C VAL A 153 -5.39 5.18 0.29
N PHE A 154 -5.56 4.23 1.21
CA PHE A 154 -6.42 3.06 0.98
C PHE A 154 -7.90 3.45 0.89
N LYS A 155 -8.35 4.42 1.69
CA LYS A 155 -9.70 4.95 1.63
C LYS A 155 -10.00 5.55 0.26
N GLU A 156 -9.09 6.36 -0.26
CA GLU A 156 -9.22 6.94 -1.59
C GLU A 156 -9.18 5.88 -2.69
N ALA A 157 -8.17 5.00 -2.68
CA ALA A 157 -7.98 3.94 -3.67
C ALA A 157 -9.18 3.00 -3.80
N LEU A 158 -9.84 2.71 -2.67
CA LEU A 158 -10.94 1.74 -2.59
C LEU A 158 -12.33 2.40 -2.52
N ALA A 159 -12.43 3.73 -2.62
CA ALA A 159 -13.70 4.45 -2.50
C ALA A 159 -14.79 3.99 -3.48
N LYS A 160 -14.42 3.54 -4.69
CA LYS A 160 -15.38 3.00 -5.67
C LYS A 160 -15.82 1.57 -5.31
N VAL A 161 -14.89 0.72 -4.87
CA VAL A 161 -15.15 -0.67 -4.49
C VAL A 161 -16.01 -0.74 -3.24
N ALA A 162 -15.66 0.06 -2.22
CA ALA A 162 -16.39 0.12 -0.96
C ALA A 162 -17.86 0.54 -1.13
N ARG A 163 -18.18 1.34 -2.16
CA ARG A 163 -19.55 1.75 -2.54
C ARG A 163 -20.32 0.65 -3.26
N ASN A 164 -19.70 -0.04 -4.21
CA ASN A 164 -20.38 -1.04 -5.05
C ASN A 164 -20.73 -2.33 -4.29
N ASP A 165 -19.93 -2.71 -3.29
CA ASP A 165 -20.24 -3.85 -2.41
C ASP A 165 -21.32 -3.52 -1.36
N GLY A 166 -21.82 -2.28 -1.31
CA GLY A 166 -22.94 -1.84 -0.47
C GLY A 166 -24.28 -1.74 -1.21
N SER A 167 -24.28 -1.85 -2.54
CA SER A 167 -25.49 -1.87 -3.37
C SER A 167 -25.90 -3.32 -3.67
N ASN A 168 -26.37 -4.03 -2.65
CA ASN A 168 -27.41 -5.03 -2.88
C ASN A 168 -28.71 -4.43 -2.31
N PRO A 169 -29.53 -3.74 -3.12
CA PRO A 169 -30.89 -3.47 -2.73
C PRO A 169 -31.62 -4.82 -2.73
N THR A 170 -31.69 -5.46 -1.56
CA THR A 170 -32.67 -6.53 -1.37
C THR A 170 -34.02 -5.93 -1.72
N SER A 171 -34.55 -6.42 -2.84
CA SER A 171 -35.83 -6.04 -3.39
C SER A 171 -36.95 -6.45 -2.44
N LEU A 172 -38.03 -5.66 -2.54
CA LEU A 172 -39.39 -5.82 -2.05
C LEU A 172 -39.81 -7.23 -1.62
#